data_AF-A0A7S2PQ43-F1
#
_entry.id   AF-A0A7S2PQ43-F1
#
_cell.length_a   1.000
_cell.length_b   1.000
_cell.length_c   1.000
_cell.angle_alpha   90.00
_cell.angle_beta   90.00
_cell.angle_gamma   90.00
#
_symmetry.space_group_name_H-M   'P 1'
#
loop_
_entity.id
_entity.type
_entity.pdbx_description
1 polymer ?
#
loop_
_entity_poly.entity_id
_entity_poly.type
_entity_poly.pdbx_seq_one_letter_code
_entity_poly.pdbx_strand_id
1 'polypeptide(L)'
;FVGEASAEDFLQAILDEHGCGHRTGGAPPAKLGKAFGASGVALWIADLERRLALQLAWMHRFPRQRTPCCGERFCFRCKVSTWHRGVTCQERLRSETARQAQACPGCGVPTIRSEGCTKITCVCGRAWEWQGGGGDEDSSD
;
A
#
# COMPACT_ATOMS: atom_id res chain seq x y z
N PHE A 1 1.34 36.87 5.20
CA PHE A 1 1.81 35.82 4.29
C PHE A 1 1.19 34.50 4.72
N VAL A 2 0.13 34.05 4.04
CA VAL A 2 -0.37 32.68 4.18
C VAL A 2 0.36 31.89 3.10
N GLY A 3 1.44 31.22 3.46
CA GLY A 3 2.12 30.31 2.54
C GLY A 3 1.27 29.06 2.36
N GLU A 4 0.98 28.69 1.11
CA GLU A 4 0.44 27.37 0.78
C GLU A 4 1.59 26.36 0.82
N ALA A 5 1.85 25.78 2.00
CA ALA A 5 2.76 24.65 2.13
C ALA A 5 1.96 23.35 1.98
N SER A 6 2.49 22.39 1.20
CA SER A 6 1.91 21.05 1.13
C SER A 6 2.08 20.30 2.46
N ALA A 7 1.31 19.23 2.65
CA ALA A 7 1.47 18.36 3.82
C ALA A 7 2.86 17.72 3.87
N GLU A 8 3.43 17.41 2.69
CA GLU A 8 4.78 16.90 2.51
C GLU A 8 5.85 17.92 2.92
N ASP A 9 5.70 19.18 2.50
CA ASP A 9 6.63 20.25 2.87
C ASP A 9 6.60 20.51 4.37
N PHE A 10 5.39 20.55 4.94
CA PHE A 10 5.20 20.72 6.38
C PHE A 10 5.79 19.56 7.18
N LEU A 11 5.56 18.32 6.73
CA LEU A 11 6.16 17.14 7.34
C LEU A 11 7.69 17.19 7.26
N GLN A 12 8.24 17.61 6.12
CA GLN A 12 9.68 17.72 5.93
C GLN A 12 10.28 18.73 6.91
N ALA A 13 9.66 19.91 7.07
CA ALA A 13 10.08 20.91 8.04
C ALA A 13 10.07 20.39 9.48
N ILE A 14 9.03 19.63 9.88
CA ILE A 14 8.98 18.99 11.21
C ILE A 14 10.15 18.02 11.40
N LEU A 15 10.45 17.20 10.39
CA LEU A 15 11.53 16.21 10.46
C LEU A 15 12.92 16.87 10.54
N ASP A 16 13.11 17.96 9.80
CA ASP A 16 14.37 18.71 9.80
C ASP A 16 14.62 19.40 11.15
N GLU A 17 13.58 20.01 11.74
CA GLU A 17 13.64 20.61 13.09
C GLU A 17 14.01 19.57 14.17
N HIS A 18 13.54 18.33 14.01
CA HIS A 18 13.86 17.24 14.93
C HIS A 18 15.17 16.52 14.58
N GLY A 19 15.93 17.01 13.60
CA GLY A 19 17.22 16.45 13.17
C GLY A 19 17.11 15.03 12.60
N CYS A 20 15.94 14.64 12.08
CA CYS A 20 15.63 13.27 11.71
C CYS A 20 15.33 13.09 10.21
N GLY A 21 16.04 13.84 9.35
CA GLY A 21 15.89 13.99 7.89
C GLY A 21 15.85 12.71 7.03
N HIS A 22 14.88 11.83 7.27
CA HIS A 22 14.65 10.61 6.50
C HIS A 22 13.96 10.93 5.19
N ARG A 23 14.72 11.24 4.14
CA ARG A 23 14.19 11.57 2.80
C ARG A 23 13.37 10.44 2.17
N THR A 24 13.72 9.17 2.40
CA THR A 24 13.00 8.01 1.84
C THR A 24 13.16 6.75 2.69
N GLY A 25 12.05 6.26 3.27
CA GLY A 25 12.01 4.97 3.97
C GLY A 25 12.81 4.95 5.29
N GLY A 26 12.33 4.17 6.26
CA GLY A 26 12.95 4.07 7.57
C GLY A 26 11.95 3.78 8.68
N ALA A 27 12.47 3.60 9.90
CA ALA A 27 11.65 3.63 11.10
C ALA A 27 11.34 5.10 11.42
N PRO A 28 10.09 5.44 11.78
CA PRO A 28 9.79 6.80 12.20
C PRO A 28 10.58 7.16 13.48
N PRO A 29 10.93 8.44 13.67
CA PRO A 29 11.51 8.93 14.93
C PRO A 29 10.61 8.58 16.11
N ALA A 30 11.15 7.97 17.17
CA ALA A 30 10.36 7.44 18.28
C ALA A 30 9.48 8.51 18.96
N LYS A 31 9.97 9.76 19.04
CA LYS A 31 9.24 10.90 19.63
C LYS A 31 8.02 11.29 18.79
N LEU A 32 8.15 11.27 17.46
CA LEU A 32 7.10 11.67 16.52
C LEU A 32 6.13 10.52 16.20
N GLY A 33 6.57 9.27 16.32
CA GLY A 33 5.72 8.09 16.15
C GLY A 33 4.51 8.04 17.09
N LYS A 34 4.57 8.69 18.25
CA LYS A 34 3.41 8.82 19.16
C LYS A 34 2.35 9.79 18.64
N ALA A 35 2.77 10.85 17.97
CA ALA A 35 1.89 11.89 17.45
C ALA A 35 1.26 11.53 16.10
N PHE A 36 2.00 10.80 15.27
CA PHE A 36 1.62 10.54 13.86
C PHE A 36 1.57 9.05 13.50
N GLY A 37 1.94 8.14 14.40
CA GLY A 37 1.90 6.69 14.13
C GLY A 37 0.49 6.11 14.01
N ALA A 38 0.38 4.78 13.92
CA ALA A 38 -0.89 4.09 13.69
C ALA A 38 -2.01 4.39 14.71
N SER A 39 -1.66 4.86 15.91
CA SER A 39 -2.60 5.25 16.97
C SER A 39 -2.49 6.74 17.35
N GLY A 40 -1.59 7.48 16.69
CA GLY A 40 -1.35 8.90 16.94
C GLY A 40 -2.13 9.77 15.96
N VAL A 41 -2.68 10.88 16.44
CA VAL A 41 -3.38 11.87 15.62
C VAL A 41 -2.97 13.27 16.08
N ALA A 42 -2.64 14.15 15.13
CA ALA A 42 -2.26 15.54 15.39
C ALA A 42 -3.48 16.42 15.70
N LEU A 43 -4.09 16.22 16.88
CA LEU A 43 -5.32 16.92 17.30
C LEU A 43 -5.16 18.45 17.38
N TRP A 44 -3.95 18.98 17.49
CA TRP A 44 -3.67 20.42 17.45
C TRP A 44 -3.89 21.07 16.09
N ILE A 45 -3.97 20.28 15.01
CA ILE A 45 -4.41 20.77 13.70
C ILE A 45 -5.93 20.74 13.71
N ALA A 46 -6.57 21.89 13.96
CA ALA A 46 -8.03 21.98 14.08
C ALA A 46 -8.75 21.54 12.79
N ASP A 47 -8.19 21.93 11.64
CA ASP A 47 -8.72 21.60 10.33
C ASP A 47 -8.57 20.10 10.02
N LEU A 48 -9.69 19.43 9.73
CA LEU A 48 -9.73 17.98 9.53
C LEU A 48 -8.98 17.55 8.27
N GLU A 49 -9.09 18.31 7.19
CA GLU A 49 -8.48 17.98 5.89
C GLU A 49 -6.95 18.08 5.98
N ARG A 50 -6.43 19.15 6.57
CA ARG A 50 -4.99 19.34 6.82
C ARG A 50 -4.43 18.26 7.75
N ARG A 51 -5.17 17.90 8.80
CA ARG A 51 -4.79 16.84 9.72
C ARG A 51 -4.70 15.49 9.01
N LEU A 52 -5.70 15.16 8.19
CA LEU A 52 -5.72 13.94 7.40
C LEU A 52 -4.58 13.92 6.38
N ALA A 53 -4.36 15.02 5.66
CA ALA A 53 -3.28 15.15 4.68
C ALA A 53 -1.91 14.90 5.33
N LEU A 54 -1.65 15.50 6.50
CA LEU A 54 -0.41 15.27 7.24
C LEU A 54 -0.26 13.82 7.71
N GLN A 55 -1.34 13.22 8.22
CA GLN A 55 -1.36 11.82 8.66
C GLN A 55 -1.06 10.87 7.50
N LEU A 56 -1.65 11.12 6.32
CA LEU A 56 -1.38 10.36 5.10
C LEU A 56 0.07 10.54 4.65
N ALA A 57 0.58 11.78 4.58
CA ALA A 57 1.96 12.06 4.21
C ALA A 57 2.95 11.30 5.12
N TRP A 58 2.69 11.27 6.43
CA TRP A 58 3.46 10.50 7.40
C TRP A 58 3.44 8.99 7.11
N MET A 59 2.26 8.41 6.94
CA MET A 59 2.11 6.97 6.68
C MET A 59 2.72 6.56 5.33
N HIS A 60 2.66 7.43 4.32
CA HIS A 60 3.33 7.22 3.05
C HIS A 60 4.86 7.31 3.16
N ARG A 61 5.41 8.24 3.96
CA ARG A 61 6.86 8.36 4.20
C ARG A 61 7.39 7.18 5.02
N PHE A 62 6.64 6.73 6.03
CA PHE A 62 6.99 5.65 6.94
C PHE A 62 5.97 4.50 6.83
N PRO A 63 6.01 3.69 5.76
CA PRO A 63 4.94 2.74 5.46
C PRO A 63 4.90 1.51 6.36
N ARG A 64 5.89 1.28 7.22
CA ARG A 64 5.90 0.14 8.14
C ARG A 64 4.97 0.39 9.32
N GLN A 65 3.73 -0.06 9.21
CA GLN A 65 2.67 0.15 10.20
C GLN A 65 2.34 -1.15 10.94
N ARG A 66 1.53 -1.03 12.00
CA ARG A 66 0.97 -2.16 12.75
C ARG A 66 -0.55 -2.09 12.72
N THR A 67 -1.21 -3.23 12.59
CA THR A 67 -2.67 -3.30 12.68
C THR A 67 -3.14 -3.02 14.12
N PRO A 68 -4.24 -2.29 14.32
CA PRO A 68 -4.77 -2.05 15.66
C PRO A 68 -5.32 -3.32 16.34
N CYS A 69 -5.86 -4.27 15.57
CA CYS A 69 -6.53 -5.45 16.10
C CYS A 69 -5.58 -6.53 16.64
N CYS A 70 -4.45 -6.78 15.97
CA CYS A 70 -3.53 -7.87 16.31
C CYS A 70 -2.06 -7.44 16.34
N GLY A 71 -1.75 -6.17 16.07
CA GLY A 71 -0.38 -5.65 16.11
C GLY A 71 0.52 -6.15 14.98
N GLU A 72 -0.04 -6.84 13.99
CA GLU A 72 0.67 -7.41 12.85
C GLU A 72 1.29 -6.31 11.99
N ARG A 73 2.51 -6.53 11.50
CA ARG A 73 3.21 -5.53 10.70
C ARG A 73 2.76 -5.62 9.26
N PHE A 74 2.45 -4.47 8.66
CA PHE A 74 2.09 -4.39 7.24
C PHE A 74 2.72 -3.18 6.58
N CYS A 75 2.71 -3.16 5.26
CA CYS A 75 3.14 -2.00 4.48
C CYS A 75 1.93 -1.15 4.10
N PHE A 76 1.84 0.08 4.59
CA PHE A 76 0.74 1.00 4.30
C PHE A 76 0.59 1.32 2.81
N ARG A 77 1.71 1.30 2.05
CA ARG A 77 1.71 1.59 0.61
C ARG A 77 1.02 0.50 -0.22
N CYS A 78 1.44 -0.76 -0.06
CA CYS A 78 0.87 -1.86 -0.85
C CYS A 78 -0.26 -2.60 -0.15
N LYS A 79 -0.44 -2.39 1.17
CA LYS A 79 -1.45 -3.05 2.02
C LYS A 79 -1.38 -4.58 2.02
N VAL A 80 -0.30 -5.15 1.50
CA VAL A 80 -0.03 -6.60 1.59
C VAL A 80 0.31 -6.95 3.04
N SER A 81 -0.20 -8.09 3.50
CA SER A 81 0.09 -8.63 4.83
C SER A 81 1.59 -8.89 4.98
N THR A 82 2.11 -8.73 6.19
CA THR A 82 3.54 -8.82 6.53
C THR A 82 4.41 -7.70 5.93
N TRP A 83 5.25 -7.09 6.76
CA TRP A 83 6.22 -6.09 6.31
C TRP A 83 7.31 -6.73 5.41
N HIS A 84 7.58 -6.11 4.26
CA HIS A 84 8.60 -6.58 3.32
C HIS A 84 9.90 -5.74 3.42
N ARG A 85 11.06 -6.40 3.30
CA ARG A 85 12.40 -5.79 3.22
C ARG A 85 13.09 -6.25 1.95
N GLY A 86 13.90 -5.40 1.34
CA GLY A 86 14.70 -5.76 0.16
C GLY A 86 13.92 -5.95 -1.14
N VAL A 87 12.59 -5.82 -1.11
CA VAL A 87 11.72 -5.83 -2.30
C VAL A 87 10.83 -4.60 -2.32
N THR A 88 10.51 -4.13 -3.51
CA THR A 88 9.57 -3.04 -3.76
C THR A 88 8.14 -3.47 -3.48
N CYS A 89 7.26 -2.49 -3.26
CA CYS A 89 5.82 -2.73 -3.15
C CYS A 89 5.24 -3.45 -4.38
N GLN A 90 5.75 -3.15 -5.58
CA GLN A 90 5.30 -3.76 -6.82
C GLN A 90 5.71 -5.24 -6.91
N GLU A 91 6.95 -5.57 -6.55
CA GLU A 91 7.41 -6.97 -6.49
C GLU A 91 6.64 -7.76 -5.45
N ARG A 92 6.40 -7.19 -4.26
CA ARG A 92 5.59 -7.85 -3.25
C ARG A 92 4.15 -8.08 -3.73
N LEU A 93 3.54 -7.08 -4.36
CA LEU A 93 2.20 -7.23 -4.92
C LEU A 93 2.18 -8.35 -5.97
N ARG A 94 3.14 -8.40 -6.90
CA ARG A 94 3.26 -9.49 -7.89
C ARG A 94 3.37 -10.87 -7.23
N SER A 95 4.09 -11.00 -6.12
CA SER A 95 4.20 -12.28 -5.40
C SER A 95 2.89 -12.74 -4.74
N GLU A 96 2.00 -11.81 -4.36
CA GLU A 96 0.64 -12.14 -3.89
C GLU A 96 -0.32 -12.38 -5.06
N THR A 97 -0.22 -11.53 -6.09
CA THR A 97 -1.03 -11.59 -7.31
C THR A 97 -0.80 -12.88 -8.10
N ALA A 98 0.41 -13.46 -8.01
CA ALA A 98 0.73 -14.79 -8.53
C ALA A 98 -0.20 -15.90 -8.01
N ARG A 99 -1.04 -15.63 -6.99
CA ARG A 99 -2.01 -16.61 -6.51
C ARG A 99 -3.41 -16.46 -7.10
N GLN A 100 -3.86 -15.27 -7.56
CA GLN A 100 -5.28 -15.09 -7.94
C GLN A 100 -5.60 -14.01 -9.01
N ALA A 101 -4.66 -13.21 -9.53
CA ALA A 101 -4.99 -12.22 -10.57
C ALA A 101 -3.98 -12.15 -11.73
N GLN A 102 -4.46 -11.94 -12.95
CA GLN A 102 -3.63 -11.69 -14.15
C GLN A 102 -3.97 -10.33 -14.73
N ALA A 103 -2.96 -9.62 -15.22
CA ALA A 103 -3.20 -8.36 -15.93
C ALA A 103 -3.72 -8.64 -17.34
N CYS A 104 -4.72 -7.86 -17.78
CA CYS A 104 -5.18 -7.90 -19.16
C CYS A 104 -4.02 -7.52 -20.11
N PRO A 105 -3.73 -8.33 -21.15
CA PRO A 105 -2.67 -8.02 -22.13
C PRO A 105 -3.01 -6.85 -23.07
N GLY A 106 -4.22 -6.28 -22.97
CA GLY A 106 -4.66 -5.13 -23.76
C GLY A 106 -4.52 -3.81 -23.03
N CYS A 107 -5.04 -3.73 -21.80
CA CYS A 107 -5.12 -2.48 -21.04
C CYS A 107 -4.43 -2.53 -19.67
N GLY A 108 -3.86 -3.68 -19.27
CA GLY A 108 -3.18 -3.84 -17.99
C GLY A 108 -4.08 -3.93 -16.76
N VAL A 109 -5.42 -3.92 -16.93
CA VAL A 109 -6.36 -4.04 -15.80
C VAL A 109 -6.17 -5.38 -15.08
N PRO A 110 -5.99 -5.39 -13.76
CA PRO A 110 -5.91 -6.63 -12.98
C PRO A 110 -7.25 -7.35 -13.03
N THR A 111 -7.23 -8.59 -13.47
CA THR A 111 -8.41 -9.43 -13.66
C THR A 111 -8.28 -10.68 -12.81
N ILE A 112 -9.35 -11.02 -12.08
CA ILE A 112 -9.46 -12.24 -11.27
C ILE A 112 -10.37 -13.21 -12.04
N ARG A 113 -10.02 -14.49 -12.07
CA ARG A 113 -10.83 -15.53 -12.70
C ARG A 113 -11.86 -16.07 -11.70
N SER A 114 -13.14 -16.03 -12.07
CA SER A 114 -14.20 -16.83 -11.43
C SER A 114 -14.09 -18.28 -11.91
N GLU A 115 -14.36 -19.27 -11.06
CA GLU A 115 -14.21 -20.69 -11.40
C GLU A 115 -15.01 -21.10 -12.66
N GLY A 116 -14.53 -22.13 -13.37
CA GLY A 116 -15.27 -22.80 -14.45
C GLY A 116 -14.94 -22.38 -15.90
N CYS A 117 -14.14 -21.34 -16.16
CA CYS A 117 -13.74 -21.00 -17.53
C CYS A 117 -12.32 -20.42 -17.63
N THR A 118 -11.50 -20.91 -18.55
CA THR A 118 -10.14 -20.40 -18.81
C THR A 118 -10.11 -19.19 -19.74
N LYS A 119 -11.20 -18.92 -20.47
CA LYS A 119 -11.29 -17.79 -21.39
C LYS A 119 -11.88 -16.57 -20.68
N ILE A 120 -11.12 -15.48 -20.69
CA ILE A 120 -11.49 -14.20 -20.06
C ILE A 120 -11.69 -13.14 -21.14
N THR A 121 -12.70 -12.30 -20.95
CA THR A 121 -12.90 -11.08 -21.75
C THR A 121 -12.81 -9.87 -20.82
N CYS A 122 -11.86 -8.98 -21.06
CA CYS A 122 -11.72 -7.73 -20.29
C CYS A 122 -12.78 -6.72 -20.72
N VAL A 123 -13.09 -5.78 -19.84
CA VAL A 123 -13.88 -4.57 -20.13
C VAL A 123 -13.32 -3.73 -21.29
N CYS A 124 -12.04 -3.86 -21.63
CA CYS A 124 -11.45 -3.20 -22.80
C CYS A 124 -11.74 -3.95 -24.13
N GLY A 125 -12.45 -5.07 -24.09
CA GLY A 125 -12.79 -5.89 -25.25
C GLY A 125 -11.75 -6.95 -25.62
N ARG A 126 -10.56 -6.95 -24.98
CA ARG A 126 -9.56 -8.00 -25.25
C ARG A 126 -9.92 -9.30 -24.54
N ALA A 127 -9.92 -10.39 -25.31
CA ALA A 127 -10.03 -11.75 -24.80
C ALA A 127 -8.66 -12.45 -24.72
N TRP A 128 -8.45 -13.26 -23.69
CA TRP A 128 -7.25 -14.10 -23.55
C TRP A 128 -7.56 -15.35 -22.71
N GLU A 129 -6.63 -16.31 -22.76
CA GLU A 129 -6.67 -17.49 -21.91
C GLU A 129 -5.86 -17.29 -20.63
N TRP A 130 -6.46 -17.67 -19.51
CA TRP A 130 -5.83 -17.63 -18.21
C TRP A 130 -4.68 -18.64 -18.11
N GLN A 131 -3.48 -18.17 -17.75
CA GLN A 131 -2.30 -19.04 -17.66
C GLN A 131 -2.08 -19.57 -16.23
N GLY A 132 -2.05 -20.89 -16.02
CA GLY A 132 -1.69 -21.49 -14.73
C GLY A 132 -2.88 -21.93 -13.85
N GLY A 133 -3.79 -22.73 -14.42
CA GLY A 133 -4.91 -23.35 -13.68
C GLY A 133 -5.37 -24.66 -14.31
N GLY A 134 -4.44 -25.54 -14.68
CA GLY A 134 -4.72 -26.92 -15.07
C GLY A 134 -4.31 -27.85 -13.94
N GLY A 135 -5.27 -28.47 -13.28
CA GLY A 135 -5.01 -29.43 -12.22
C GLY A 135 -6.19 -29.72 -11.30
N ASP A 136 -7.41 -29.84 -11.85
CA ASP A 136 -8.47 -30.62 -11.21
C ASP A 136 -8.89 -31.70 -12.21
N GLU A 137 -7.98 -32.66 -12.43
CA GLU A 137 -8.32 -33.95 -13.03
C GLU A 137 -9.02 -34.78 -11.95
N ASP A 138 -10.34 -34.64 -11.87
CA ASP A 138 -11.19 -35.50 -11.05
C ASP A 138 -11.23 -36.90 -11.70
N SER A 139 -10.22 -37.72 -11.39
CA SER A 139 -10.25 -39.16 -11.62
C SER A 139 -11.05 -39.79 -10.48
N SER A 140 -12.26 -40.26 -10.76
CA SER A 140 -12.93 -41.27 -9.95
C SER A 140 -13.80 -42.13 -10.87
N ASP A 141 -13.37 -43.39 -11.00
CA ASP A 141 -14.15 -44.54 -11.49
C ASP A 141 -15.48 -44.72 -10.73
#